data_AF-A0A923ZFL0-F1
#
_entry.id   AF-A0A923ZFL0-F1
#
_cell.length_a   1.000
_cell.length_b   1.000
_cell.length_c   1.000
_cell.angle_alpha   90.00
_cell.angle_beta   90.00
_cell.angle_gamma   90.00
#
_symmetry.space_group_name_H-M   'P 1'
#
loop_
_entity.id
_entity.type
_entity.pdbx_description
1 polymer ?
#
loop_
_entity_poly.entity_id
_entity_poly.type
_entity_poly.pdbx_seq_one_letter_code
_entity_poly.pdbx_strand_id
1 'polypeptide(L)'
;MEGHLNFATKKISPGGHGISITGIACHNTHGTMMKAAAAYSLNAIALFNAFIICWDEKYRSNVIRHETYINKYMDESWRPLLQTPAFPEYTSGHSVISTAAATVLNNIFGKEISFDDDTEVEIGLPPGHFNSFTDACNEATISRLYGGIHYRQAIENEQKQGHNLGNWVLQKINVAL
;
A
#
# COMPACT_ATOMS: atom_id res chain seq x y z
N MET A 1 29.33 -20.06 0.81
CA MET A 1 29.26 -18.89 -0.09
C MET A 1 28.07 -19.10 -1.01
N GLU A 2 26.87 -18.79 -0.55
CA GLU A 2 25.69 -18.71 -1.42
C GLU A 2 25.57 -17.25 -1.84
N GLY A 3 26.10 -16.94 -3.02
CA GLY A 3 26.14 -15.60 -3.57
C GLY A 3 24.93 -15.28 -4.46
N HIS A 4 24.39 -14.08 -4.26
CA HIS A 4 23.80 -13.18 -5.26
C HIS A 4 22.65 -13.67 -6.15
N LEU A 5 21.79 -14.59 -5.71
CA LEU A 5 20.53 -14.84 -6.40
C LEU A 5 19.35 -14.31 -5.59
N ASN A 6 19.01 -13.04 -5.87
CA ASN A 6 17.73 -12.46 -5.45
C ASN A 6 16.69 -12.78 -6.53
N PHE A 7 15.79 -13.70 -6.24
CA PHE A 7 14.66 -14.01 -7.12
C PHE A 7 13.63 -12.88 -7.03
N ALA A 8 13.69 -11.93 -7.97
CA ALA A 8 12.62 -10.99 -8.19
C ALA A 8 11.47 -11.70 -8.92
N THR A 9 10.49 -12.15 -8.16
CA THR A 9 9.18 -12.51 -8.73
C THR A 9 8.55 -11.24 -9.30
N LYS A 10 7.97 -11.31 -10.50
CA LYS A 10 7.18 -10.20 -11.05
C LYS A 10 6.06 -9.92 -10.06
N LYS A 11 6.11 -8.76 -9.41
CA LYS A 11 5.08 -8.29 -8.47
C LYS A 11 4.66 -6.89 -8.87
N ILE A 12 3.37 -6.63 -8.77
CA ILE A 12 2.84 -5.29 -8.99
C ILE A 12 3.28 -4.41 -7.82
N SER A 13 3.65 -3.16 -8.10
CA SER A 13 3.95 -2.22 -7.01
C SER A 13 2.66 -1.84 -6.26
N PRO A 14 2.71 -1.40 -4.99
CA PRO A 14 1.51 -0.99 -4.25
C PRO A 14 0.69 0.08 -4.96
N GLY A 15 1.35 0.99 -5.70
CA GLY A 15 0.68 1.99 -6.53
C GLY A 15 -0.08 1.36 -7.70
N GLY A 16 0.55 0.41 -8.40
CA GLY A 16 -0.10 -0.32 -9.49
C GLY A 16 -1.29 -1.14 -9.00
N HIS A 17 -1.13 -1.84 -7.87
CA HIS A 17 -2.20 -2.60 -7.23
C HIS A 17 -3.39 -1.72 -6.84
N GLY A 18 -3.13 -0.54 -6.25
CA GLY A 18 -4.18 0.44 -5.93
C GLY A 18 -4.93 0.97 -7.15
N ILE A 19 -4.26 1.14 -8.30
CA ILE A 19 -4.93 1.50 -9.57
C ILE A 19 -5.77 0.34 -10.09
N SER A 20 -5.29 -0.90 -10.02
CA SER A 20 -6.06 -2.08 -10.43
C SER A 20 -7.34 -2.25 -9.59
N ILE A 21 -7.25 -2.08 -8.27
CA ILE A 21 -8.43 -2.09 -7.37
C ILE A 21 -9.44 -0.98 -7.74
N THR A 22 -8.95 0.19 -8.20
CA THR A 22 -9.85 1.25 -8.69
C THR A 22 -10.65 0.79 -9.90
N GLY A 23 -10.03 0.02 -10.80
CA GLY A 23 -10.70 -0.57 -11.94
C GLY A 23 -11.78 -1.57 -11.54
N ILE A 24 -11.46 -2.46 -10.58
CA ILE A 24 -12.44 -3.40 -10.01
C ILE A 24 -13.64 -2.64 -9.43
N ALA A 25 -13.40 -1.60 -8.63
CA ALA A 25 -14.48 -0.79 -8.05
C ALA A 25 -15.34 -0.09 -9.10
N CYS A 26 -14.72 0.47 -10.16
CA CYS A 26 -15.44 1.10 -11.26
C CYS A 26 -16.33 0.09 -12.01
N HIS A 27 -15.81 -1.11 -12.27
CA HIS A 27 -16.53 -2.18 -12.95
C HIS A 27 -17.71 -2.68 -12.11
N ASN A 28 -17.46 -3.02 -10.84
CA ASN A 28 -18.46 -3.60 -9.94
C ASN A 28 -19.59 -2.64 -9.59
N THR A 29 -19.33 -1.33 -9.60
CA THR A 29 -20.35 -0.31 -9.34
C THR A 29 -21.07 0.19 -10.58
N HIS A 30 -20.76 -0.35 -11.76
CA HIS A 30 -21.26 0.12 -13.06
C HIS A 30 -21.12 1.65 -13.21
N GLY A 31 -19.99 2.19 -12.76
CA GLY A 31 -19.73 3.63 -12.76
C GLY A 31 -19.75 4.22 -14.17
N THR A 32 -20.23 5.46 -14.29
CA THR A 32 -20.13 6.19 -15.56
C THR A 32 -18.66 6.42 -15.93
N MET A 33 -18.38 6.66 -17.21
CA MET A 33 -17.03 7.01 -17.65
C MET A 33 -16.46 8.22 -16.88
N MET A 34 -17.31 9.19 -16.53
CA MET A 34 -16.90 10.35 -15.72
C MET A 34 -16.55 9.96 -14.29
N LYS A 35 -17.35 9.10 -13.64
CA LYS A 35 -17.06 8.59 -12.30
C LYS A 35 -15.76 7.78 -12.29
N ALA A 36 -15.55 6.93 -13.30
CA ALA A 36 -14.31 6.18 -13.44
C ALA A 36 -13.10 7.10 -13.64
N ALA A 37 -13.20 8.09 -14.53
CA ALA A 37 -12.14 9.07 -14.75
C ALA A 37 -11.79 9.84 -13.48
N ALA A 38 -12.80 10.26 -12.71
CA ALA A 38 -12.59 10.93 -11.43
C ALA A 38 -11.94 10.01 -10.40
N ALA A 39 -12.37 8.74 -10.30
CA ALA A 39 -11.81 7.75 -9.38
C ALA A 39 -10.34 7.47 -9.66
N TYR A 40 -9.99 7.18 -10.92
CA TYR A 40 -8.60 6.97 -11.32
C TYR A 40 -7.75 8.22 -11.08
N SER A 41 -8.26 9.41 -11.43
CA SER A 41 -7.49 10.66 -11.30
C SER A 41 -7.21 10.99 -9.84
N LEU A 42 -8.24 10.99 -8.98
CA LEU A 42 -8.07 11.28 -7.56
C LEU A 42 -7.16 10.26 -6.88
N ASN A 43 -7.35 8.96 -7.18
CA ASN A 43 -6.54 7.92 -6.58
C ASN A 43 -5.08 7.99 -7.06
N ALA A 44 -4.83 8.20 -8.35
CA ALA A 44 -3.48 8.37 -8.88
C ALA A 44 -2.76 9.57 -8.24
N ILE A 45 -3.45 10.69 -8.03
CA ILE A 45 -2.89 11.86 -7.35
C ILE A 45 -2.57 11.54 -5.88
N ALA A 46 -3.46 10.85 -5.17
CA ALA A 46 -3.21 10.44 -3.79
C ALA A 46 -2.03 9.46 -3.68
N LEU A 47 -1.97 8.45 -4.53
CA LEU A 47 -0.87 7.49 -4.61
C LEU A 47 0.46 8.21 -4.89
N PHE A 48 0.49 9.12 -5.87
CA PHE A 48 1.70 9.88 -6.22
C PHE A 48 2.22 10.71 -5.04
N ASN A 49 1.34 11.46 -4.38
CA ASN A 49 1.74 12.24 -3.20
C ASN A 49 2.13 11.35 -2.01
N ALA A 50 1.52 10.17 -1.86
CA ALA A 50 1.86 9.21 -0.80
C ALA A 50 3.30 8.70 -0.97
N PHE A 51 3.72 8.39 -2.21
CA PHE A 51 5.11 8.05 -2.49
C PHE A 51 6.07 9.19 -2.13
N ILE A 52 5.74 10.44 -2.49
CA ILE A 52 6.60 11.60 -2.20
C ILE A 52 6.83 11.74 -0.69
N ILE A 53 5.76 11.80 0.10
CA ILE A 53 5.90 12.04 1.55
C ILE A 53 6.57 10.86 2.27
N CYS A 54 6.33 9.64 1.79
CA CYS A 54 6.95 8.44 2.35
C CYS A 54 8.45 8.41 2.06
N TRP A 55 8.85 8.69 0.81
CA TRP A 55 10.26 8.69 0.45
C TRP A 55 11.01 9.87 1.09
N ASP A 56 10.38 11.03 1.22
CA ASP A 56 10.93 12.15 1.98
C ASP A 56 11.29 11.73 3.42
N GLU A 57 10.36 11.08 4.14
CA GLU A 57 10.63 10.63 5.50
C GLU A 57 11.62 9.46 5.59
N LYS A 58 11.62 8.56 4.60
CA LYS A 58 12.61 7.47 4.48
C LYS A 58 14.03 7.98 4.49
N TYR A 59 14.30 8.97 3.66
CA TYR A 59 15.65 9.51 3.50
C TYR A 59 15.96 10.62 4.49
N ARG A 60 14.96 11.16 5.21
CA ARG A 60 15.17 12.01 6.39
C ARG A 60 15.60 11.20 7.61
N SER A 61 14.85 10.16 7.95
CA SER A 61 15.05 9.38 9.17
C SER A 61 16.12 8.29 9.03
N ASN A 62 16.30 7.75 7.82
CA ASN A 62 17.29 6.71 7.49
C ASN A 62 17.32 5.52 8.46
N VAL A 63 16.13 5.07 8.90
CA VAL A 63 16.00 4.00 9.90
C VAL A 63 16.43 2.63 9.36
N ILE A 64 17.13 1.87 10.20
CA ILE A 64 17.62 0.51 9.93
C ILE A 64 16.49 -0.53 9.87
N ARG A 65 16.63 -1.55 9.02
CA ARG A 65 15.70 -2.68 8.90
C ARG A 65 15.88 -3.72 10.01
N HIS A 66 14.84 -4.52 10.24
CA HIS A 66 14.77 -5.54 11.31
C HIS A 66 15.87 -6.58 11.16
N GLU A 67 16.02 -7.15 9.96
CA GLU A 67 17.00 -8.20 9.69
C GLU A 67 18.41 -7.76 10.06
N THR A 68 18.76 -6.50 9.80
CA THR A 68 20.10 -5.99 10.09
C THR A 68 20.32 -5.88 11.60
N TYR A 69 19.32 -5.41 12.35
CA TYR A 69 19.43 -5.30 13.80
C TYR A 69 19.44 -6.69 14.47
N ILE A 70 18.50 -7.56 14.11
CA ILE A 70 18.35 -8.90 14.69
C ILE A 70 19.60 -9.72 14.40
N ASN A 71 20.08 -9.76 13.14
CA ASN A 71 21.25 -10.56 12.78
C ASN A 71 22.52 -10.10 13.49
N LYS A 72 22.64 -8.79 13.75
CA LYS A 72 23.84 -8.22 14.35
C LYS A 72 23.87 -8.34 15.88
N TYR A 73 22.72 -8.25 16.53
CA TYR A 73 22.65 -8.06 17.99
C TYR A 73 21.84 -9.11 18.74
N MET A 74 21.16 -10.03 18.04
CA MET A 74 20.24 -10.99 18.67
C MET A 74 20.43 -12.42 18.16
N ASP A 75 20.17 -12.65 16.87
CA ASP A 75 20.21 -13.98 16.25
C ASP A 75 20.63 -13.84 14.77
N GLU A 76 21.88 -14.20 14.48
CA GLU A 76 22.46 -14.15 13.12
C GLU A 76 21.76 -15.09 12.12
N SER A 77 21.06 -16.11 12.61
CA SER A 77 20.35 -17.09 11.78
C SER A 77 18.94 -16.67 11.39
N TRP A 78 18.38 -15.66 12.07
CA TRP A 78 17.01 -15.20 11.83
C TRP A 78 16.83 -14.62 10.42
N ARG A 79 15.72 -14.92 9.76
CA ARG A 79 15.38 -14.36 8.45
C ARG A 79 13.92 -13.88 8.43
N PRO A 80 13.62 -12.75 7.79
CA PRO A 80 12.24 -12.31 7.59
C PRO A 80 11.51 -13.24 6.62
N LEU A 81 10.18 -13.32 6.75
CA LEU A 81 9.34 -14.09 5.82
C LEU A 81 9.36 -13.49 4.41
N LEU A 82 9.41 -12.17 4.31
CA LEU A 82 9.56 -11.45 3.05
C LEU A 82 10.98 -10.91 2.90
N GLN A 83 11.49 -10.92 1.68
CA GLN A 83 12.74 -10.23 1.38
C GLN A 83 12.64 -8.74 1.73
N THR A 84 13.62 -8.25 2.48
CA THR A 84 13.71 -6.84 2.85
C THR A 84 13.95 -5.97 1.61
N PRO A 85 13.09 -4.98 1.34
CA PRO A 85 13.29 -4.06 0.22
C PRO A 85 14.50 -3.14 0.44
N ALA A 86 15.21 -2.82 -0.65
CA ALA A 86 16.46 -2.04 -0.66
C ALA A 86 16.24 -0.51 -0.48
N PHE A 87 15.60 -0.12 0.62
CA PHE A 87 15.41 1.28 1.03
C PHE A 87 15.17 1.38 2.55
N PRO A 88 15.39 2.56 3.17
CA PRO A 88 15.22 2.75 4.61
C PRO A 88 13.86 2.28 5.16
N GLU A 89 13.83 1.93 6.44
CA GLU A 89 12.66 1.32 7.07
C GLU A 89 11.53 2.32 7.26
N TYR A 90 11.75 3.39 8.01
CA TYR A 90 10.70 4.30 8.41
C TYR A 90 10.47 5.34 7.33
N THR A 91 9.30 5.47 6.71
CA THR A 91 8.02 4.89 7.15
C THR A 91 7.54 3.71 6.29
N SER A 92 6.46 3.01 6.66
CA SER A 92 5.90 1.94 5.79
C SER A 92 5.22 2.50 4.55
N GLY A 93 5.87 2.37 3.39
CA GLY A 93 5.31 2.79 2.10
C GLY A 93 3.99 2.09 1.75
N HIS A 94 3.88 0.78 1.99
CA HIS A 94 2.59 0.09 1.79
C HIS A 94 1.50 0.71 2.66
N SER A 95 1.82 1.09 3.89
CA SER A 95 0.82 1.62 4.81
C SER A 95 0.28 2.97 4.37
N VAL A 96 1.14 3.94 4.04
CA VAL A 96 0.68 5.27 3.61
C VAL A 96 0.00 5.25 2.24
N ILE A 97 0.52 4.46 1.30
CA ILE A 97 -0.03 4.33 -0.06
C ILE A 97 -1.41 3.68 -0.01
N SER A 98 -1.54 2.51 0.62
CA SER A 98 -2.82 1.79 0.72
C SER A 98 -3.87 2.60 1.49
N THR A 99 -3.47 3.31 2.55
CA THR A 99 -4.44 4.10 3.34
C THR A 99 -4.89 5.35 2.59
N ALA A 100 -4.00 6.02 1.87
CA ALA A 100 -4.38 7.15 1.01
C ALA A 100 -5.36 6.71 -0.08
N ALA A 101 -5.08 5.58 -0.72
CA ALA A 101 -5.95 5.01 -1.75
C ALA A 101 -7.32 4.63 -1.19
N ALA A 102 -7.35 3.86 -0.10
CA ALA A 102 -8.60 3.45 0.55
C ALA A 102 -9.43 4.67 0.99
N THR A 103 -8.79 5.73 1.50
CA THR A 103 -9.49 6.97 1.90
C THR A 103 -10.19 7.63 0.71
N VAL A 104 -9.52 7.73 -0.44
CA VAL A 104 -10.10 8.28 -1.67
C VAL A 104 -11.21 7.38 -2.20
N LEU A 105 -10.98 6.07 -2.31
CA LEU A 105 -11.96 5.13 -2.85
C LEU A 105 -13.21 5.03 -1.97
N ASN A 106 -13.05 5.02 -0.65
CA ASN A 106 -14.16 5.07 0.30
C ASN A 106 -15.04 6.33 0.12
N ASN A 107 -14.44 7.47 -0.26
CA ASN A 107 -15.19 8.69 -0.50
C ASN A 107 -16.03 8.61 -1.79
N ILE A 108 -15.51 7.97 -2.83
CA ILE A 108 -16.14 7.92 -4.16
C ILE A 108 -17.18 6.81 -4.28
N PHE A 109 -16.88 5.65 -3.71
CA PHE A 109 -17.68 4.43 -3.86
C PHE A 109 -18.49 4.11 -2.60
N GLY A 110 -18.10 4.64 -1.44
CA GLY A 110 -18.69 4.31 -0.15
C GLY A 110 -17.79 3.42 0.69
N LYS A 111 -18.05 3.37 2.00
CA LYS A 111 -17.20 2.69 2.99
C LYS A 111 -17.43 1.18 3.08
N GLU A 112 -18.63 0.72 2.69
CA GLU A 112 -19.08 -0.67 2.84
C GLU A 112 -19.25 -1.33 1.46
N ILE A 113 -18.24 -1.18 0.60
CA ILE A 113 -18.20 -1.84 -0.71
C ILE A 113 -17.33 -3.10 -0.59
N SER A 114 -17.97 -4.26 -0.71
CA SER A 114 -17.28 -5.53 -0.88
C SER A 114 -16.76 -5.69 -2.30
N PHE A 115 -15.59 -6.31 -2.44
CA PHE A 115 -15.01 -6.66 -3.74
C PHE A 115 -14.08 -7.87 -3.63
N ASP A 116 -13.95 -8.59 -4.73
CA ASP A 116 -12.93 -9.60 -4.93
C ASP A 116 -11.71 -8.95 -5.61
N ASP A 117 -10.54 -9.09 -5.00
CA ASP A 117 -9.25 -8.65 -5.53
C ASP A 117 -8.57 -9.83 -6.24
N ASP A 118 -8.63 -9.82 -7.57
CA ASP A 118 -8.00 -10.81 -8.46
C ASP A 118 -6.72 -10.27 -9.13
N THR A 119 -6.23 -9.11 -8.70
CA THR A 119 -5.17 -8.37 -9.39
C THR A 119 -3.82 -9.09 -9.43
N GLU A 120 -3.60 -10.02 -8.50
CA GLU A 120 -2.37 -10.81 -8.40
C GLU A 120 -2.56 -12.27 -8.86
N VAL A 121 -3.72 -12.63 -9.43
CA VAL A 121 -3.97 -13.98 -9.98
C VAL A 121 -3.01 -14.32 -11.11
N GLU A 122 -2.72 -13.35 -11.98
CA GLU A 122 -1.76 -13.53 -13.09
C GLU A 122 -0.32 -13.81 -12.61
N ILE A 123 0.01 -13.46 -11.37
CA ILE A 123 1.32 -13.73 -10.76
C ILE A 123 1.30 -14.94 -9.81
N GLY A 124 0.21 -15.71 -9.79
CA GLY A 124 0.08 -16.98 -9.08
C GLY A 124 -0.39 -16.89 -7.64
N LEU A 125 -0.98 -15.77 -7.22
CA LEU A 125 -1.64 -15.64 -5.92
C LEU A 125 -3.15 -15.90 -6.04
N PRO A 126 -3.81 -16.49 -5.02
CA PRO A 126 -5.25 -16.64 -5.03
C PRO A 126 -5.94 -15.27 -4.92
N PRO A 127 -7.17 -15.11 -5.45
CA PRO A 127 -7.94 -13.90 -5.23
C PRO A 127 -8.29 -13.74 -3.74
N GLY A 128 -8.36 -12.49 -3.27
CA GLY A 128 -8.78 -12.13 -1.91
C GLY A 128 -10.18 -11.51 -1.90
N HIS A 129 -10.98 -11.80 -0.88
CA HIS A 129 -12.28 -11.16 -0.69
C HIS A 129 -12.20 -10.12 0.43
N PHE A 130 -12.67 -8.89 0.17
CA PHE A 130 -12.68 -7.82 1.15
C PHE A 130 -14.07 -7.20 1.27
N ASN A 131 -14.47 -6.85 2.50
CA ASN A 131 -15.75 -6.19 2.75
C ASN A 131 -15.70 -4.67 2.58
N SER A 132 -14.49 -4.11 2.54
CA SER A 132 -14.26 -2.67 2.33
C SER A 132 -12.84 -2.41 1.83
N PHE A 133 -12.61 -1.24 1.22
CA PHE A 133 -11.24 -0.78 0.92
C PHE A 133 -10.39 -0.61 2.18
N THR A 134 -11.03 -0.30 3.31
CA THR A 134 -10.37 -0.21 4.61
C THR A 134 -9.84 -1.57 5.07
N ASP A 135 -10.61 -2.65 4.87
CA ASP A 135 -10.18 -4.01 5.21
C ASP A 135 -8.99 -4.45 4.36
N ALA A 136 -9.07 -4.25 3.04
CA ALA A 136 -7.95 -4.53 2.13
C ALA A 136 -6.70 -3.72 2.51
N CYS A 137 -6.87 -2.44 2.85
CA CYS A 137 -5.77 -1.61 3.34
C CYS A 137 -5.20 -2.14 4.65
N ASN A 138 -6.03 -2.47 5.63
CA ASN A 138 -5.58 -2.99 6.92
C ASN A 138 -4.78 -4.29 6.74
N GLU A 139 -5.25 -5.20 5.90
CA GLU A 139 -4.52 -6.42 5.56
C GLU A 139 -3.17 -6.13 4.89
N ALA A 140 -3.15 -5.23 3.89
CA ALA A 140 -1.92 -4.81 3.23
C ALA A 140 -0.91 -4.20 4.21
N THR A 141 -1.37 -3.39 5.17
CA THR A 141 -0.51 -2.72 6.15
C THR A 141 0.07 -3.71 7.18
N ILE A 142 -0.75 -4.58 7.76
CA ILE A 142 -0.32 -5.52 8.79
C ILE A 142 0.53 -6.66 8.22
N SER A 143 0.36 -6.99 6.93
CA SER A 143 1.21 -7.95 6.22
C SER A 143 2.70 -7.60 6.31
N ARG A 144 3.05 -6.32 6.48
CA ARG A 144 4.44 -5.87 6.57
C ARG A 144 5.10 -6.24 7.90
N LEU A 145 4.29 -6.32 8.95
CA LEU A 145 4.71 -6.83 10.26
C LEU A 145 4.91 -8.34 10.18
N TYR A 146 3.93 -9.08 9.62
CA TYR A 146 4.04 -10.53 9.42
C TYR A 146 5.20 -10.91 8.49
N GLY A 147 5.48 -10.07 7.50
CA GLY A 147 6.63 -10.19 6.62
C GLY A 147 7.98 -10.00 7.32
N GLY A 148 8.02 -9.47 8.54
CA GLY A 148 9.25 -9.24 9.31
C GLY A 148 10.09 -8.05 8.82
N ILE A 149 9.48 -7.08 8.13
CA ILE A 149 10.21 -6.03 7.40
C ILE A 149 9.86 -4.60 7.83
N HIS A 150 8.85 -4.41 8.67
CA HIS A 150 8.46 -3.11 9.20
C HIS A 150 8.11 -3.16 10.69
N TYR A 151 8.47 -2.09 11.42
CA TYR A 151 8.18 -1.97 12.85
C TYR A 151 6.71 -1.55 12.95
N ARG A 152 6.04 -1.95 14.04
CA ARG A 152 4.64 -1.56 14.28
C ARG A 152 4.42 -0.05 14.18
N GLN A 153 5.35 0.75 14.70
CA GLN A 153 5.29 2.21 14.63
C GLN A 153 5.29 2.75 13.19
N ALA A 154 6.12 2.18 12.31
CA ALA A 154 6.17 2.56 10.90
C ALA A 154 4.87 2.25 10.16
N ILE A 155 4.07 1.29 10.66
CA ILE A 155 2.78 0.91 10.10
C ILE A 155 1.67 1.84 10.63
N GLU A 156 1.54 1.96 11.95
CA GLU A 156 0.44 2.67 12.61
C GLU A 156 0.50 4.18 12.39
N ASN A 157 1.70 4.78 12.37
CA ASN A 157 1.85 6.20 12.08
C ASN A 157 1.47 6.54 10.64
N GLU A 158 1.78 5.64 9.70
CA GLU A 158 1.52 5.87 8.28
C GLU A 158 0.10 5.62 7.86
N GLN A 159 -0.63 4.77 8.57
CA GLN A 159 -2.07 4.72 8.40
C GLN A 159 -2.70 6.08 8.74
N LYS A 160 -2.24 6.76 9.80
CA LYS A 160 -2.69 8.12 10.12
C LYS A 160 -2.27 9.11 9.05
N GLN A 161 -1.02 9.06 8.59
CA GLN A 161 -0.51 9.98 7.57
C GLN A 161 -1.23 9.78 6.21
N GLY A 162 -1.42 8.54 5.78
CA GLY A 162 -2.13 8.21 4.54
C GLY A 162 -3.59 8.65 4.58
N HIS A 163 -4.27 8.50 5.72
CA HIS A 163 -5.64 8.98 5.89
C HIS A 163 -5.71 10.51 5.76
N ASN A 164 -4.79 11.22 6.42
CA ASN A 164 -4.71 12.68 6.33
C ASN A 164 -4.41 13.15 4.91
N LEU A 165 -3.50 12.47 4.20
CA LEU A 165 -3.19 12.78 2.81
C LEU A 165 -4.41 12.55 1.89
N GLY A 166 -5.10 11.42 2.02
CA GLY A 166 -6.29 11.13 1.22
C GLY A 166 -7.36 12.20 1.40
N ASN A 167 -7.65 12.59 2.66
CA ASN A 167 -8.56 13.68 2.96
C ASN A 167 -8.08 15.02 2.39
N TRP A 168 -6.78 15.31 2.46
CA TRP A 168 -6.21 16.53 1.88
C TRP A 168 -6.41 16.60 0.36
N VAL A 169 -6.20 15.49 -0.36
CA VAL A 169 -6.46 15.41 -1.81
C VAL A 169 -7.92 15.70 -2.11
N LEU A 170 -8.84 15.04 -1.39
CA LEU A 170 -10.29 15.22 -1.57
C LEU A 170 -10.74 16.67 -1.27
N GLN A 171 -10.11 17.33 -0.30
CA GLN A 171 -10.40 18.74 0.02
C GLN A 171 -9.84 19.72 -1.02
N LYS A 172 -8.71 19.39 -1.64
CA LYS A 172 -8.03 20.27 -2.61
C LYS A 172 -8.57 20.14 -4.02
N ILE A 173 -9.07 18.97 -4.39
CA ILE A 173 -9.50 18.66 -5.76
C ILE A 173 -11.00 18.42 -5.76
N ASN A 174 -11.74 19.42 -6.24
CA ASN A 174 -13.17 19.30 -6.42
C ASN A 174 -13.47 18.72 -7.80
N VAL A 175 -13.92 17.47 -7.84
CA VAL A 175 -14.43 16.82 -9.05
C VAL A 175 -15.94 16.62 -8.91
N ALA A 176 -16.70 16.99 -9.93
CA ALA A 176 -18.13 16.69 -9.98
C ALA A 176 -18.29 15.18 -10.23
N LEU A 177 -18.74 14.46 -9.20
CA LEU A 177 -19.02 13.01 -9.24
C LEU A 177 -20.49 12.73 -9.56
#